data_AF-A0A7R8X0J9-F1
#
_entry.id   AF-A0A7R8X0J9-F1
#
_cell.length_a   1.000
_cell.length_b   1.000
_cell.length_c   1.000
_cell.angle_alpha   90.00
_cell.angle_beta   90.00
_cell.angle_gamma   90.00
#
_symmetry.space_group_name_H-M   'P 1'
#
loop_
_entity.id
_entity.type
_entity.pdbx_description
1 polymer ?
#
loop_
_entity_poly.entity_id
_entity_poly.type
_entity_poly.pdbx_seq_one_letter_code
_entity_poly.pdbx_strand_id
1 'polypeptide(L)'
;MQSRIPMFLLPPIEAAIITRTLSMFKWQHVFRYCPRCGSKDLKLLPAGTEKTCGSCGARHYPPLFPTIITLVQNPTSSAVLLASHLRQIRAMYTCLAGFMETGERTM
;
A
#
# COMPACT_ATOMS: atom_id res chain seq x y z
N MET A 1 10.54 -5.06 13.98
CA MET A 1 10.87 -6.23 13.14
C MET A 1 9.73 -6.51 12.19
N GLN A 2 9.75 -5.92 11.00
CA GLN A 2 8.75 -6.21 9.96
C GLN A 2 9.23 -7.47 9.25
N SER A 3 8.71 -8.64 9.64
CA SER A 3 9.04 -9.90 8.98
C SER A 3 8.68 -9.76 7.51
N ARG A 4 9.71 -9.68 6.65
CA ARG A 4 9.55 -9.74 5.20
C ARG A 4 9.27 -11.21 4.85
N ILE A 5 8.06 -11.67 5.14
CA ILE A 5 7.60 -12.96 4.63
C ILE A 5 7.57 -12.80 3.10
N PRO A 6 8.28 -13.63 2.34
CA PRO A 6 8.24 -13.58 0.89
C PRO A 6 6.87 -14.06 0.42
N MET A 7 5.91 -13.12 0.28
CA MET A 7 4.52 -13.44 -0.12
C MET A 7 4.43 -14.16 -1.46
N PHE A 8 5.46 -14.01 -2.31
CA PHE A 8 5.57 -14.71 -3.59
C PHE A 8 5.73 -16.24 -3.45
N LEU A 9 6.14 -16.75 -2.29
CA LEU A 9 6.25 -18.20 -2.05
C LEU A 9 4.93 -18.86 -1.67
N LEU A 10 3.88 -18.07 -1.37
CA LEU A 10 2.58 -18.57 -0.97
C LEU A 10 1.66 -18.74 -2.19
N PRO A 11 0.65 -19.64 -2.12
CA PRO A 11 -0.43 -19.69 -3.09
C PRO A 11 -1.09 -18.31 -3.25
N PRO A 12 -1.49 -17.90 -4.48
CA PRO A 12 -2.00 -16.55 -4.74
C PRO A 12 -3.15 -16.10 -3.83
N ILE A 13 -4.07 -17.03 -3.52
CA ILE A 13 -5.24 -16.76 -2.67
C ILE A 13 -4.81 -16.49 -1.22
N GLU A 14 -3.92 -17.31 -0.69
CA GLU A 14 -3.40 -17.14 0.68
C GLU A 14 -2.60 -15.84 0.81
N ALA A 15 -1.74 -15.55 -0.18
CA ALA A 15 -1.00 -14.30 -0.23
C ALA A 15 -1.94 -13.07 -0.22
N ALA A 16 -3.03 -13.11 -0.99
CA ALA A 16 -4.03 -12.04 -1.03
C ALA A 16 -4.74 -11.85 0.32
N ILE A 17 -5.15 -12.93 0.99
CA ILE A 17 -5.83 -12.89 2.30
C ILE A 17 -4.89 -12.32 3.37
N ILE A 18 -3.65 -12.81 3.41
CA ILE A 18 -2.68 -12.40 4.43
C ILE A 18 -2.24 -10.94 4.20
N THR A 19 -1.93 -10.53 2.97
CA THR A 19 -1.56 -9.12 2.67
C THR A 19 -2.68 -8.15 3.06
N ARG A 20 -3.94 -8.49 2.74
CA ARG A 20 -5.10 -7.68 3.13
C ARG A 20 -5.22 -7.57 4.64
N THR A 21 -5.12 -8.69 5.35
CA THR A 21 -5.23 -8.74 6.81
C THR A 21 -4.12 -7.91 7.48
N LEU A 22 -2.87 -8.08 7.04
CA LEU A 22 -1.72 -7.30 7.54
C LEU A 22 -1.90 -5.80 7.31
N SER A 23 -2.43 -5.41 6.15
CA SER A 23 -2.67 -4.00 5.82
C SER A 23 -3.76 -3.38 6.71
N MET A 24 -4.86 -4.10 6.93
CA MET A 24 -5.92 -3.69 7.86
C MET A 24 -5.40 -3.57 9.29
N PHE A 25 -4.69 -4.59 9.79
CA PHE A 25 -4.15 -4.58 11.14
C PHE A 25 -3.14 -3.44 11.35
N LYS A 26 -2.27 -3.20 10.36
CA LYS A 26 -1.33 -2.07 10.38
C LYS A 26 -2.08 -0.75 10.47
N TRP A 27 -3.09 -0.52 9.63
CA TRP A 27 -3.91 0.68 9.69
C TRP A 27 -4.57 0.84 11.06
N GLN A 28 -5.22 -0.20 11.58
CA GLN A 28 -5.86 -0.17 12.89
C GLN A 28 -4.88 0.19 14.01
N HIS A 29 -3.64 -0.31 13.95
CA HIS A 29 -2.63 -0.07 14.96
C HIS A 29 -2.00 1.33 14.87
N VAL A 30 -1.71 1.84 13.66
CA VAL A 30 -1.04 3.15 13.50
C VAL A 30 -2.00 4.33 13.60
N PHE A 31 -3.26 4.14 13.18
CA PHE A 31 -4.25 5.20 13.10
C PHE A 31 -4.96 5.38 14.45
N ARG A 32 -4.26 5.99 15.42
CA ARG A 32 -4.67 6.06 16.84
C ARG A 32 -5.39 7.36 17.24
N TYR A 33 -5.24 8.42 16.46
CA TYR A 33 -5.83 9.73 16.70
C TYR A 33 -6.62 10.16 15.47
N CYS A 34 -7.66 10.96 15.65
CA CYS A 34 -8.43 11.51 14.55
C CYS A 34 -7.58 12.55 13.79
N PRO A 35 -7.31 12.36 12.49
CA PRO A 35 -6.55 13.36 11.71
C PRO A 35 -7.27 14.69 11.55
N ARG A 36 -8.59 14.72 11.73
CA ARG A 36 -9.40 15.95 11.61
C ARG A 36 -9.32 16.84 12.85
N CYS A 37 -9.40 16.27 14.05
CA CYS A 37 -9.51 17.03 15.30
C CYS A 37 -8.47 16.69 16.37
N GLY A 38 -7.59 15.70 16.15
CA GLY A 38 -6.56 15.28 17.09
C GLY A 38 -7.05 14.43 18.27
N SER A 39 -8.36 14.22 18.43
CA SER A 39 -8.90 13.41 19.53
C SER A 39 -8.47 11.94 19.47
N LYS A 40 -8.27 11.32 20.63
CA LYS A 40 -8.01 9.88 20.79
C LYS A 40 -9.30 9.04 20.81
N ASP A 41 -10.47 9.68 20.84
CA ASP A 41 -11.77 9.00 20.87
C ASP A 41 -12.14 8.48 19.47
N LEU A 42 -11.34 7.55 18.97
CA LEU A 42 -11.48 6.95 17.65
C LEU A 42 -11.81 5.47 17.80
N LYS A 43 -13.05 5.11 17.47
CA LYS A 43 -13.61 3.76 17.71
C LYS A 43 -13.65 2.96 16.43
N LEU A 44 -13.09 1.76 16.46
CA LEU A 44 -13.21 0.79 15.37
C LEU A 44 -14.61 0.17 15.38
N LEU A 45 -15.30 0.18 14.24
CA LEU A 45 -16.59 -0.48 14.10
C LEU A 45 -16.45 -2.01 13.96
N PRO A 46 -17.50 -2.81 14.27
CA PRO A 46 -17.42 -4.27 14.25
C PRO A 46 -16.94 -4.90 12.93
N ALA A 47 -17.22 -4.25 11.80
CA ALA A 47 -16.75 -4.71 10.48
C ALA A 47 -15.23 -4.55 10.27
N GLY A 48 -14.53 -3.80 11.14
CA GLY A 48 -13.08 -3.66 11.13
C GLY A 48 -12.50 -2.76 10.03
N THR A 49 -13.34 -2.20 9.15
CA THR A 49 -12.97 -1.39 7.99
C THR A 49 -13.28 0.09 8.14
N GLU A 50 -13.79 0.52 9.29
CA GLU A 50 -14.16 1.91 9.56
C GLU A 50 -13.81 2.28 11.01
N LYS A 51 -13.30 3.49 11.18
CA LYS A 51 -13.11 4.12 12.48
C LYS A 51 -13.90 5.42 12.55
N THR A 52 -14.67 5.59 13.61
CA THR A 52 -15.51 6.78 13.84
C THR A 52 -15.03 7.54 15.06
N CYS A 53 -14.84 8.85 14.91
CA CYS A 53 -14.44 9.73 16.00
C CYS A 53 -15.67 10.14 16.82
N GLY A 54 -15.68 9.82 18.11
CA GLY A 54 -16.77 10.21 19.01
C GLY A 54 -16.80 11.72 19.31
N SER A 55 -15.66 12.42 19.20
CA SER A 55 -15.60 13.86 19.49
C SER A 55 -16.10 14.76 18.35
N CYS A 56 -15.89 14.38 17.08
CA CYS A 56 -16.27 15.23 15.93
C CYS A 56 -17.16 14.53 14.89
N GLY A 57 -17.51 13.26 15.11
CA GLY A 57 -18.34 12.47 14.20
C GLY A 57 -17.66 12.04 12.89
N ALA A 58 -16.38 12.40 12.67
CA ALA A 58 -15.67 12.05 11.44
C ALA A 58 -15.49 10.53 11.32
N ARG A 59 -15.69 10.02 10.09
CA ARG A 59 -15.45 8.62 9.72
C ARG A 59 -14.16 8.52 8.92
N HIS A 60 -13.38 7.50 9.21
CA HIS A 60 -12.10 7.24 8.56
C HIS A 60 -12.04 5.80 8.08
N TYR A 61 -11.56 5.64 6.86
CA TYR A 61 -11.38 4.36 6.18
C TYR A 61 -9.88 4.07 6.00
N PRO A 62 -9.48 2.79 5.86
CA PRO A 62 -8.13 2.43 5.51
C PRO A 62 -7.69 3.10 4.20
N PRO A 63 -6.54 3.79 4.16
CA PRO A 63 -6.06 4.41 2.93
C PRO A 63 -5.60 3.34 1.94
N LEU A 64 -5.88 3.57 0.66
CA LEU A 64 -5.32 2.83 -0.46
C LEU A 64 -4.41 3.78 -1.24
N PHE A 65 -3.20 3.31 -1.56
CA PHE A 65 -2.22 4.07 -2.33
C PHE A 65 -2.05 3.40 -3.68
N PRO A 66 -2.73 3.89 -4.74
CA PRO A 66 -2.58 3.33 -6.06
C PRO A 66 -1.12 3.45 -6.52
N THR A 67 -0.60 2.38 -7.10
CA THR A 67 0.79 2.27 -7.55
C THR A 67 0.80 1.71 -8.96
N ILE A 68 1.64 2.26 -9.82
CA ILE A 68 1.88 1.75 -11.18
C ILE A 68 3.22 1.03 -11.23
N ILE A 69 3.28 0.03 -12.11
CA ILE A 69 4.53 -0.60 -12.55
C ILE A 69 4.53 -0.60 -14.07
N THR A 70 5.60 -0.09 -14.68
CA THR A 70 5.66 0.19 -16.12
C THR A 70 6.92 -0.39 -16.74
N LEU A 71 6.75 -1.07 -17.87
CA LEU A 71 7.84 -1.55 -18.71
C LEU A 71 8.00 -0.60 -19.89
N VAL A 72 9.09 0.16 -19.92
CA VAL A 72 9.38 1.08 -21.02
C VAL A 72 10.17 0.34 -22.08
N GLN A 73 9.63 0.24 -23.28
CA GLN A 73 10.29 -0.37 -24.44
C GLN A 73 10.85 0.73 -25.34
N ASN A 74 11.97 0.46 -26.00
CA ASN A 74 12.47 1.37 -27.02
C ASN A 74 11.55 1.36 -28.26
N PRO A 75 11.59 2.39 -29.13
CA PRO A 75 10.67 2.48 -30.27
C PRO A 75 10.70 1.30 -31.25
N THR A 76 11.83 0.58 -31.32
CA THR A 76 12.00 -0.60 -32.19
C THR A 76 11.69 -1.92 -31.49
N SER A 77 11.26 -1.89 -30.22
CA SER A 77 10.97 -3.06 -29.38
C SER A 77 12.13 -4.06 -29.23
N SER A 78 13.36 -3.62 -29.45
CA SER A 78 14.58 -4.44 -29.34
C SER A 78 15.24 -4.37 -27.96
N ALA A 79 14.83 -3.41 -27.12
CA ALA A 79 15.37 -3.23 -25.78
C ALA A 79 14.30 -2.68 -24.83
N VAL A 80 14.51 -2.93 -23.53
CA VAL A 80 13.65 -2.42 -22.45
C VAL A 80 14.48 -1.69 -21.41
N LEU A 81 13.91 -0.64 -20.83
CA LEU A 81 14.53 0.11 -19.74
C LEU A 81 14.23 -0.60 -18.41
N LEU A 82 15.29 -0.91 -17.68
CA LEU A 82 15.22 -1.43 -16.32
C LEU A 82 16.11 -0.57 -15.41
N ALA A 83 15.69 -0.39 -14.17
CA ALA A 83 16.44 0.34 -13.16
C ALA A 83 16.82 -0.58 -12.00
N SER A 84 17.95 -0.29 -11.35
CA SER A 84 18.33 -0.89 -10.09
C SER A 84 18.27 0.18 -8.99
N HIS A 85 17.64 -0.15 -7.86
CA HIS A 85 17.46 0.79 -6.77
C HIS A 85 18.58 0.64 -5.73
N LEU A 86 19.19 1.75 -5.28
CA LEU A 86 20.34 1.72 -4.36
C LEU A 86 20.12 0.91 -3.06
N ARG A 87 18.86 0.80 -2.61
CA ARG A 87 18.52 0.06 -1.37
C ARG A 87 18.34 -1.46 -1.58
N GLN A 88 18.54 -1.98 -2.79
CA GLN A 88 18.48 -3.43 -3.02
C GLN A 88 19.77 -4.14 -2.58
N ILE A 89 19.59 -5.24 -1.86
CA ILE A 89 20.68 -6.07 -1.31
C ILE A 89 21.35 -6.92 -2.41
N ARG A 90 20.66 -7.16 -3.53
CA ARG A 90 21.15 -7.92 -4.68
C ARG A 90 21.03 -7.07 -5.93
N ALA A 91 22.03 -7.12 -6.81
CA ALA A 91 22.02 -6.46 -8.11
C ALA A 91 20.95 -7.08 -9.01
N MET A 92 19.71 -6.63 -8.86
CA MET A 92 18.62 -6.92 -9.78
C MET A 92 18.14 -5.63 -10.43
N TYR A 93 17.81 -5.74 -11.71
CA TYR A 93 17.18 -4.70 -12.49
C TYR A 93 15.69 -5.02 -12.61
N THR A 94 14.83 -4.02 -12.45
CA THR A 94 13.37 -4.18 -12.48
C THR A 94 12.69 -3.02 -13.22
N CYS A 95 11.41 -3.21 -13.54
CA CYS A 95 10.56 -2.19 -14.13
C CYS A 95 10.46 -0.96 -13.22
N LEU A 96 10.13 0.19 -13.81
CA LEU A 96 9.90 1.41 -13.03
C LEU A 96 8.56 1.31 -12.31
N ALA A 97 8.54 1.69 -11.04
CA ALA A 97 7.33 1.70 -10.22
C ALA A 97 7.21 3.01 -9.43
N GLY A 98 5.98 3.47 -9.21
CA GLY A 98 5.70 4.74 -8.53
C GLY A 98 4.26 4.83 -8.04
N PHE A 99 4.04 5.66 -7.03
CA PHE A 99 2.69 6.00 -6.56
C PHE A 99 2.03 6.95 -7.56
N MET A 100 0.71 6.82 -7.73
CA MET A 100 -0.05 7.82 -8.47
C MET A 100 -0.46 8.97 -7.56
N GLU A 101 -0.34 10.19 -8.08
CA GLU A 101 -0.86 11.39 -7.44
C GLU A 101 -2.34 11.60 -7.75
N THR A 102 -2.98 12.46 -6.95
CA THR A 102 -4.41 12.73 -7.09
C THR A 102 -4.69 13.42 -8.42
N GLY A 103 -5.53 12.79 -9.25
CA GLY A 103 -5.89 13.29 -10.58
C GLY A 103 -5.02 12.78 -11.71
N GLU A 104 -3.94 12.04 -11.42
CA GLU A 104 -3.18 11.33 -12.45
C GLU A 104 -3.99 10.15 -13.02
N ARG A 105 -3.68 9.80 -14.26
CA ARG A 105 -4.33 8.70 -14.97
C ARG A 105 -3.27 7.71 -15.40
N THR A 106 -3.58 6.42 -15.29
CA THR A 106 -2.82 5.40 -16.00
C THR A 106 -3.14 5.51 -17.48
N MET A 107 -2.09 5.62 -18.31
CA MET A 107 -2.19 5.62 -19.77
C MET A 107 -2.70 4.28 -20.30
#